data_AF-A0A9D1I1Z8-F1
#
_entry.id   AF-A0A9D1I1Z8-F1
#
_cell.length_a   1.000
_cell.length_b   1.000
_cell.length_c   1.000
_cell.angle_alpha   90.00
_cell.angle_beta   90.00
_cell.angle_gamma   90.00
#
_symmetry.space_group_name_H-M   'P 1'
#
loop_
_entity.id
_entity.type
_entity.pdbx_description
1 polymer ?
#
loop_
_entity_poly.entity_id
_entity_poly.type
_entity_poly.pdbx_seq_one_letter_code
_entity_poly.pdbx_strand_id
1 'polypeptide(L)'
;MGYQNKVLRVDLKEKKSSTEPLRMDFARKYIGSKGLAIRYMYEELKPGIDPLGEENKLFLTTGPLTGTPVPCSGKLSVAAKSPATGTMNDCSIGGHVGIKIKFAGYDMVIFEGMAEAPCYVVIEDDKVEFFDASDLWGLGSHEAEALLAEKYGREYSIMSIGPAGENLSNMACINSDYYRQAGRGGIGAVMGSKKMKAILIKGTGGVKVADIEKTTDRILEILHEDVLQEDNTYVYDEGTTAFLEACEDGGIVPFKNFSSANDPEWEKYNGSVLLQYREGKRGCGSCGLGCGNFLKIGNAVCEGPEYETIAAGGPNAGIKDPEHIVKFNEVCDNMGLDTISTGDTIAWAMEMTEKGIHDFGVRFGQSKEMLEMIEKIARKEGPGADLCHGVKYCSEKYGGTDFAMQVKGLEFPEYEPRGSWGMALSYAISDRGACHMRAYAPNEEVFAASIPPYTEKGKGKMVYELQVSNAVKFSLCLCDFWGTISGNYEGMAELMRLITNEDWTAEEMFDVGVRVINIGRAFNQREGFNRAHDTIPKRLVKEALGGEGPAAGQRIPQEAFDDMLDQYYEVMGWNRDGTIPEEIIQSLL
;
A
#
# COMPACT_ATOMS: atom_id res chain seq x y z
N MET A 1 20.13 -14.05 14.79
CA MET A 1 19.14 -14.99 14.23
C MET A 1 18.04 -14.19 13.57
N GLY A 2 17.18 -14.80 12.74
CA GLY A 2 16.16 -14.09 11.96
C GLY A 2 16.72 -13.32 10.76
N TYR A 3 17.74 -12.48 10.96
CA TYR A 3 18.46 -11.77 9.89
C TYR A 3 19.42 -12.67 9.12
N GLN A 4 19.57 -12.42 7.81
CA GLN A 4 20.60 -13.03 6.97
C GLN A 4 21.91 -12.22 6.98
N ASN A 5 21.88 -11.00 7.54
CA ASN A 5 22.97 -10.04 7.63
C ASN A 5 23.59 -9.66 6.29
N LYS A 6 22.78 -9.64 5.22
CA LYS A 6 23.26 -9.40 3.86
C LYS A 6 22.29 -8.50 3.09
N VAL A 7 22.85 -7.46 2.46
CA VAL A 7 22.17 -6.60 1.50
C VAL A 7 22.72 -6.92 0.11
N LEU A 8 21.85 -7.21 -0.84
CA LEU A 8 22.20 -7.35 -2.25
C LEU A 8 22.06 -6.00 -2.95
N ARG A 9 23.14 -5.52 -3.58
CA ARG A 9 23.16 -4.34 -4.45
C ARG A 9 23.14 -4.82 -5.89
N VAL A 10 22.24 -4.27 -6.71
CA VAL A 10 22.10 -4.58 -8.13
C VAL A 10 22.20 -3.28 -8.93
N ASP A 11 23.31 -3.09 -9.64
CA ASP A 11 23.52 -1.97 -10.55
C ASP A 11 23.05 -2.36 -11.96
N LEU A 12 21.97 -1.74 -12.42
CA LEU A 12 21.34 -2.03 -13.70
C LEU A 12 22.10 -1.43 -14.90
N LYS A 13 22.89 -0.39 -14.66
CA LYS A 13 23.69 0.28 -15.70
C LYS A 13 24.93 -0.52 -16.01
N GLU A 14 25.65 -0.92 -14.96
CA GLU A 14 26.86 -1.72 -15.06
C GLU A 14 26.59 -3.21 -15.22
N LYS A 15 25.34 -3.64 -15.02
CA LYS A 15 24.90 -5.06 -14.97
C LYS A 15 25.76 -5.88 -14.02
N LYS A 16 25.96 -5.35 -12.82
CA LYS A 16 26.77 -5.96 -11.75
C LYS A 16 25.95 -6.08 -10.48
N SER A 17 26.28 -7.08 -9.69
CA SER A 17 25.76 -7.25 -8.34
C SER A 17 26.90 -7.39 -7.33
N SER A 18 26.66 -6.89 -6.14
CA SER A 18 27.57 -7.05 -5.00
C SER A 18 26.78 -7.21 -3.72
N THR A 19 27.43 -7.75 -2.69
CA THR A 19 26.80 -7.92 -1.38
C THR A 19 27.57 -7.16 -0.33
N GLU A 20 26.86 -6.59 0.63
CA GLU A 20 27.45 -5.98 1.81
C GLU A 20 26.75 -6.47 3.09
N PRO A 21 27.43 -6.39 4.25
CA PRO A 21 26.78 -6.68 5.51
C PRO A 21 25.60 -5.74 5.76
N LEU A 22 24.52 -6.27 6.34
CA LEU A 22 23.42 -5.43 6.82
C LEU A 22 23.91 -4.46 7.90
N ARG A 23 23.47 -3.20 7.83
CA ARG A 23 23.71 -2.19 8.88
C ARG A 23 22.91 -2.56 10.14
N MET A 24 23.51 -3.38 11.01
CA MET A 24 22.86 -3.83 12.24
C MET A 24 22.56 -2.70 13.22
N ASP A 25 23.31 -1.60 13.16
CA ASP A 25 22.99 -0.37 13.88
C ASP A 25 21.68 0.26 13.42
N PHE A 26 21.32 0.11 12.14
CA PHE A 26 20.00 0.49 11.64
C PHE A 26 18.96 -0.59 11.95
N ALA A 27 19.26 -1.86 11.72
CA ALA A 27 18.33 -2.96 11.97
C ALA A 27 17.90 -3.05 13.45
N ARG A 28 18.79 -2.79 14.43
CA ARG A 28 18.38 -2.74 15.85
C ARG A 28 17.47 -1.56 16.17
N LYS A 29 17.58 -0.44 15.46
CA LYS A 29 16.73 0.75 15.66
C LYS A 29 15.41 0.69 14.86
N TYR A 30 15.38 0.04 13.70
CA TYR A 30 14.26 0.11 12.75
C TYR A 30 13.69 -1.25 12.35
N ILE A 31 14.26 -2.33 12.89
CA ILE A 31 13.93 -3.74 12.66
C ILE A 31 14.13 -4.16 11.20
N GLY A 32 13.17 -3.87 10.33
CA GLY A 32 13.12 -4.38 8.97
C GLY A 32 12.07 -3.67 8.14
N SER A 33 11.78 -4.25 6.97
CA SER A 33 10.64 -3.90 6.11
C SER A 33 10.48 -2.37 5.95
N LYS A 34 9.34 -1.80 6.31
CA LYS A 34 9.06 -0.35 6.23
C LYS A 34 10.11 0.49 6.94
N GLY A 35 10.33 0.25 8.24
CA GLY A 35 11.22 1.07 9.05
C GLY A 35 12.65 1.11 8.50
N LEU A 36 13.18 -0.07 8.17
CA LEU A 36 14.53 -0.19 7.64
C LEU A 36 14.65 0.39 6.22
N ALA A 37 13.65 0.18 5.36
CA ALA A 37 13.62 0.76 4.03
C ALA A 37 13.73 2.29 4.08
N ILE A 38 12.93 2.95 4.93
CA ILE A 38 12.93 4.40 5.04
C ILE A 38 14.25 4.92 5.62
N ARG A 39 14.85 4.21 6.59
CA ARG A 39 16.15 4.61 7.14
C ARG A 39 17.25 4.57 6.08
N TYR A 40 17.26 3.54 5.22
CA TYR A 40 18.18 3.45 4.08
C TYR A 40 17.89 4.53 3.02
N MET A 41 16.62 4.78 2.72
CA MET A 41 16.23 5.87 1.81
C MET A 41 16.72 7.23 2.29
N TYR A 42 16.58 7.53 3.58
CA TYR A 42 17.04 8.79 4.16
C TYR A 42 18.57 8.94 4.08
N GLU A 43 19.31 7.85 4.30
CA GLU A 43 20.78 7.83 4.21
C GLU A 43 21.28 8.04 2.78
N GLU A 44 20.67 7.35 1.82
CA GLU A 44 21.28 7.16 0.51
C GLU A 44 20.71 8.02 -0.60
N LEU A 45 19.44 8.42 -0.48
CA LEU A 45 18.83 9.29 -1.47
C LEU A 45 19.14 10.74 -1.10
N LYS A 46 19.83 11.45 -1.99
CA LYS A 46 20.11 12.87 -1.81
C LYS A 46 18.80 13.68 -1.78
N PRO A 47 18.78 14.85 -1.12
CA PRO A 47 17.64 15.77 -1.20
C PRO A 47 17.35 16.18 -2.65
N GLY A 48 16.07 16.25 -3.02
CA GLY A 48 15.65 16.87 -4.28
C GLY A 48 15.92 16.05 -5.55
N ILE A 49 16.32 14.79 -5.43
CA ILE A 49 16.47 13.91 -6.61
C ILE A 49 15.14 13.77 -7.37
N ASP A 50 15.23 13.58 -8.68
CA ASP A 50 14.08 13.22 -9.51
C ASP A 50 13.60 11.80 -9.14
N PRO A 51 12.33 11.61 -8.73
CA PRO A 51 11.78 10.28 -8.44
C PRO A 51 11.86 9.29 -9.62
N LEU A 52 11.89 9.77 -10.87
CA LEU A 52 12.06 8.91 -12.04
C LEU A 52 13.49 8.90 -12.57
N GLY A 53 14.42 9.59 -11.92
CA GLY A 53 15.82 9.72 -12.32
C GLY A 53 16.73 8.57 -11.86
N GLU A 54 17.95 8.53 -12.42
CA GLU A 54 18.93 7.46 -12.18
C GLU A 54 19.32 7.34 -10.69
N GLU A 55 19.32 8.46 -9.96
CA GLU A 55 19.68 8.54 -8.54
C GLU A 55 18.63 7.96 -7.60
N ASN A 56 17.36 7.81 -8.02
CA ASN A 56 16.37 7.13 -7.18
C ASN A 56 16.68 5.63 -7.15
N LYS A 57 16.38 4.96 -6.04
CA LYS A 57 16.64 3.54 -5.85
C LYS A 57 15.33 2.81 -5.56
N LEU A 58 15.27 1.54 -5.95
CA LEU A 58 14.16 0.65 -5.60
C LEU A 58 14.65 -0.32 -4.53
N PHE A 59 14.00 -0.29 -3.37
CA PHE A 59 14.38 -1.09 -2.20
C PHE A 59 13.35 -2.19 -1.98
N LEU A 60 13.78 -3.44 -1.98
CA LEU A 60 12.99 -4.60 -1.53
C LEU A 60 13.49 -5.02 -0.16
N THR A 61 12.72 -4.78 0.88
CA THR A 61 13.17 -4.94 2.27
C THR A 61 12.26 -5.89 3.05
N THR A 62 12.85 -6.93 3.63
CA THR A 62 12.15 -7.95 4.43
C THR A 62 12.26 -7.67 5.94
N GLY A 63 11.61 -8.49 6.78
CA GLY A 63 11.78 -8.45 8.24
C GLY A 63 12.54 -9.67 8.79
N PRO A 64 12.95 -9.64 10.06
CA PRO A 64 13.54 -10.80 10.74
C PRO A 64 12.55 -11.97 10.90
N LEU A 65 11.24 -11.68 10.94
CA LEU A 65 10.18 -12.69 11.03
C LEU A 65 9.88 -13.36 9.68
N THR A 66 10.19 -12.70 8.57
CA THR A 66 9.91 -13.22 7.22
C THR A 66 10.68 -14.51 6.95
N GLY A 67 9.99 -15.53 6.42
CA GLY A 67 10.57 -16.84 6.14
C GLY A 67 10.74 -17.73 7.37
N THR A 68 10.16 -17.36 8.51
CA THR A 68 10.10 -18.17 9.73
C THR A 68 8.70 -18.78 9.91
N PRO A 69 8.47 -19.63 10.93
CA PRO A 69 7.15 -20.17 11.23
C PRO A 69 6.11 -19.13 11.68
N VAL A 70 6.52 -17.89 12.02
CA VAL A 70 5.61 -16.85 12.52
C VAL A 70 4.49 -16.60 11.50
N PRO A 71 3.22 -16.64 11.91
CA PRO A 71 2.12 -16.47 10.99
C PRO A 71 2.08 -15.05 10.42
N CYS A 72 1.51 -14.93 9.22
CA CYS A 72 1.25 -13.62 8.60
C CYS A 72 2.50 -12.73 8.40
N SER A 73 3.70 -13.33 8.41
CA SER A 73 5.01 -12.63 8.32
C SER A 73 5.64 -12.63 6.92
N GLY A 74 4.92 -13.16 5.92
CA GLY A 74 5.37 -13.30 4.53
C GLY A 74 5.31 -12.03 3.68
N LYS A 75 5.13 -10.84 4.28
CA LYS A 75 5.08 -9.57 3.55
C LYS A 75 6.48 -9.16 3.05
N LEU A 76 6.51 -8.13 2.21
CA LEU A 76 7.70 -7.42 1.73
C LEU A 76 7.39 -5.93 1.65
N SER A 77 8.35 -5.07 2.03
CA SER A 77 8.29 -3.63 1.73
C SER A 77 9.00 -3.35 0.41
N VAL A 78 8.29 -2.68 -0.51
CA VAL A 78 8.83 -2.15 -1.77
C VAL A 78 8.83 -0.63 -1.69
N ALA A 79 10.00 -0.01 -1.65
CA ALA A 79 10.13 1.41 -1.34
C ALA A 79 10.99 2.18 -2.33
N ALA A 80 10.70 3.46 -2.48
CA ALA A 80 11.44 4.45 -3.28
C ALA A 80 10.93 5.87 -2.97
N LYS A 81 11.60 6.92 -3.48
CA LYS A 81 10.97 8.24 -3.58
C LYS A 81 9.83 8.16 -4.61
N SER A 82 8.63 8.61 -4.25
CA SER A 82 7.43 8.47 -5.08
C SER A 82 7.36 9.52 -6.19
N PRO A 83 7.08 9.14 -7.45
CA PRO A 83 6.78 10.09 -8.52
C PRO A 83 5.39 10.73 -8.41
N ALA A 84 4.44 10.07 -7.73
CA ALA A 84 3.09 10.61 -7.54
C ALA A 84 3.07 11.79 -6.55
N THR A 85 3.89 11.69 -5.51
CA THR A 85 3.81 12.59 -4.34
C THR A 85 5.09 13.35 -4.10
N GLY A 86 6.26 12.87 -4.53
CA GLY A 86 7.56 13.43 -4.14
C GLY A 86 8.00 13.09 -2.71
N THR A 87 7.16 12.40 -1.94
CA THR A 87 7.46 11.94 -0.57
C THR A 87 8.26 10.64 -0.59
N MET A 88 8.66 10.17 0.60
CA MET A 88 8.97 8.74 0.77
C MET A 88 7.72 7.91 0.43
N ASN A 89 7.94 6.71 -0.10
CA ASN A 89 6.88 5.74 -0.32
C ASN A 89 7.41 4.33 -0.03
N ASP A 90 6.59 3.55 0.65
CA ASP A 90 6.72 2.11 0.78
C ASP A 90 5.37 1.46 0.48
N CYS A 91 5.40 0.31 -0.17
CA CYS A 91 4.26 -0.57 -0.38
C CYS A 91 4.50 -1.90 0.33
N SER A 92 3.53 -2.34 1.12
CA SER A 92 3.52 -3.69 1.69
C SER A 92 2.84 -4.64 0.70
N ILE A 93 3.60 -5.61 0.19
CA ILE A 93 3.10 -6.65 -0.71
C ILE A 93 3.15 -8.02 -0.03
N GLY A 94 2.15 -8.86 -0.30
CA GLY A 94 2.10 -10.25 0.16
C GLY A 94 2.71 -11.25 -0.81
N GLY A 95 2.17 -12.46 -0.82
CA GLY A 95 2.67 -13.56 -1.66
C GLY A 95 3.85 -14.28 -1.01
N HIS A 96 4.84 -14.64 -1.83
CA HIS A 96 5.99 -15.43 -1.40
C HIS A 96 7.34 -14.73 -1.63
N VAL A 97 7.35 -13.59 -2.33
CA VAL A 97 8.60 -12.93 -2.74
C VAL A 97 9.49 -12.53 -1.56
N GLY A 98 8.92 -12.03 -0.46
CA GLY A 98 9.69 -11.72 0.74
C GLY A 98 10.40 -12.95 1.32
N ILE A 99 9.73 -14.11 1.32
CA ILE A 99 10.31 -15.38 1.76
C ILE A 99 11.42 -15.83 0.79
N LYS A 100 11.22 -15.69 -0.51
CA LYS A 100 12.23 -16.05 -1.53
C LYS A 100 13.50 -15.22 -1.37
N ILE A 101 13.38 -13.92 -1.07
CA ILE A 101 14.53 -13.04 -0.76
C ILE A 101 15.29 -13.55 0.47
N LYS A 102 14.57 -13.87 1.56
CA LYS A 102 15.17 -14.43 2.77
C LYS A 102 15.87 -15.75 2.49
N PHE A 103 15.25 -16.66 1.75
CA PHE A 103 15.83 -17.97 1.43
C PHE A 103 17.02 -17.88 0.47
N ALA A 104 17.09 -16.84 -0.36
CA ALA A 104 18.27 -16.53 -1.17
C ALA A 104 19.43 -15.96 -0.33
N GLY A 105 19.19 -15.69 0.96
CA GLY A 105 20.22 -15.26 1.91
C GLY A 105 20.35 -13.76 2.06
N TYR A 106 19.30 -12.99 1.75
CA TYR A 106 19.29 -11.53 1.85
C TYR A 106 18.20 -11.02 2.80
N ASP A 107 18.47 -9.91 3.48
CA ASP A 107 17.44 -9.15 4.19
C ASP A 107 16.86 -8.04 3.30
N MET A 108 17.64 -7.60 2.32
CA MET A 108 17.32 -6.47 1.46
C MET A 108 17.97 -6.60 0.08
N VAL A 109 17.24 -6.18 -0.95
CA VAL A 109 17.76 -6.03 -2.33
C VAL A 109 17.55 -4.58 -2.75
N ILE A 110 18.61 -3.94 -3.25
CA ILE A 110 18.61 -2.53 -3.65
C ILE A 110 19.00 -2.45 -5.12
N PHE A 111 18.09 -1.93 -5.96
CA PHE A 111 18.33 -1.70 -7.37
C PHE A 111 18.69 -0.24 -7.62
N GLU A 112 19.81 -0.05 -8.31
CA GLU A 112 20.44 1.25 -8.57
C GLU A 112 20.74 1.42 -10.06
N GLY A 113 20.96 2.66 -10.48
CA GLY A 113 21.20 2.97 -11.89
C GLY A 113 19.97 2.72 -12.76
N MET A 114 20.20 2.73 -14.07
CA MET A 114 19.19 2.47 -15.10
C MET A 114 19.80 1.62 -16.21
N ALA A 115 19.06 0.63 -16.71
CA ALA A 115 19.51 -0.16 -17.84
C ALA A 115 19.45 0.66 -19.15
N GLU A 116 20.31 0.31 -20.11
CA GLU A 116 20.32 0.94 -21.44
C GLU A 116 19.10 0.54 -22.29
N ALA A 117 18.57 -0.67 -22.08
CA ALA A 117 17.43 -1.25 -22.78
C ALA A 117 16.56 -2.07 -21.79
N PRO A 118 15.29 -2.39 -22.13
CA PRO A 118 14.44 -3.26 -21.34
C PRO A 118 15.15 -4.53 -20.86
N CYS A 119 15.11 -4.80 -19.56
CA CYS A 119 15.72 -5.98 -18.97
C CYS A 119 14.86 -6.63 -17.89
N TYR A 120 15.18 -7.87 -17.54
CA TYR A 120 14.72 -8.48 -16.30
C TYR A 120 15.91 -9.08 -15.54
N VAL A 121 15.80 -9.13 -14.22
CA VAL A 121 16.86 -9.65 -13.33
C VAL A 121 16.41 -10.97 -12.72
N VAL A 122 17.29 -11.97 -12.74
CA VAL A 122 17.07 -13.26 -12.06
C VAL A 122 18.03 -13.36 -10.90
N ILE A 123 17.49 -13.63 -9.71
CA ILE A 123 18.22 -13.85 -8.47
C ILE A 123 17.93 -15.31 -8.04
N GLU A 124 18.93 -16.18 -8.15
CA GLU A 124 18.88 -17.55 -7.65
C GLU A 124 20.00 -17.75 -6.63
N ASP A 125 19.64 -17.70 -5.34
CA ASP A 125 20.58 -17.67 -4.22
C ASP A 125 21.66 -16.58 -4.43
N ASP A 126 22.95 -16.94 -4.49
CA ASP A 126 24.06 -15.99 -4.70
C ASP A 126 24.28 -15.60 -6.18
N LYS A 127 23.53 -16.19 -7.13
CA LYS A 127 23.68 -15.93 -8.56
C LYS A 127 22.69 -14.85 -9.02
N VAL A 128 23.21 -13.76 -9.57
CA VAL A 128 22.42 -12.67 -10.16
C VAL A 128 22.75 -12.54 -11.64
N GLU A 129 21.73 -12.62 -12.48
CA GLU A 129 21.86 -12.54 -13.93
C GLU A 129 20.90 -11.51 -14.53
N PHE A 130 21.34 -10.87 -15.61
CA PHE A 130 20.60 -9.82 -16.31
C PHE A 130 20.26 -10.31 -17.71
N PHE A 131 19.00 -10.20 -18.10
CA PHE A 131 18.50 -10.67 -19.38
C PHE A 131 17.77 -9.55 -20.12
N ASP A 132 17.78 -9.64 -21.45
CA ASP A 132 16.95 -8.77 -22.30
C ASP A 132 15.46 -9.06 -22.06
N ALA A 133 14.66 -8.00 -22.00
CA ALA A 133 13.21 -8.07 -21.85
C ALA A 133 12.46 -7.39 -23.00
N SER A 134 13.11 -7.19 -24.15
CA SER A 134 12.52 -6.48 -25.29
C SER A 134 11.25 -7.19 -25.79
N ASP A 135 11.23 -8.52 -25.78
CA ASP A 135 10.05 -9.32 -26.17
C ASP A 135 8.92 -9.31 -25.12
N LEU A 136 9.20 -8.86 -23.89
CA LEU A 136 8.21 -8.72 -22.82
C LEU A 136 7.69 -7.29 -22.68
N TRP A 137 8.44 -6.31 -23.19
CA TRP A 137 8.10 -4.89 -23.09
C TRP A 137 6.86 -4.59 -23.93
N GLY A 138 5.86 -3.95 -23.34
CA GLY A 138 4.56 -3.67 -23.94
C GLY A 138 3.48 -4.69 -23.61
N LEU A 139 3.85 -5.89 -23.11
CA LEU A 139 2.90 -6.91 -22.66
C LEU A 139 2.29 -6.54 -21.31
N GLY A 140 1.07 -7.03 -21.07
CA GLY A 140 0.46 -7.00 -19.75
C GLY A 140 1.28 -7.79 -18.72
N SER A 141 1.17 -7.41 -17.44
CA SER A 141 1.89 -8.06 -16.36
C SER A 141 1.58 -9.56 -16.27
N HIS A 142 0.30 -9.97 -16.36
CA HIS A 142 -0.07 -11.38 -16.29
C HIS A 142 0.52 -12.20 -17.43
N GLU A 143 0.54 -11.66 -18.65
CA GLU A 143 1.12 -12.32 -19.82
C GLU A 143 2.64 -12.45 -19.68
N ALA A 144 3.32 -11.38 -19.26
CA ALA A 144 4.77 -11.40 -19.02
C ALA A 144 5.15 -12.42 -17.94
N GLU A 145 4.40 -12.49 -16.83
CA GLU A 145 4.62 -13.47 -15.77
C GLU A 145 4.32 -14.91 -16.23
N ALA A 146 3.31 -15.12 -17.07
CA ALA A 146 3.03 -16.43 -17.65
C ALA A 146 4.21 -16.95 -18.49
N LEU A 147 4.74 -16.11 -19.40
CA LEU A 147 5.89 -16.46 -20.23
C LEU A 147 7.15 -16.74 -19.39
N LEU A 148 7.38 -15.92 -18.36
CA LEU A 148 8.51 -16.12 -17.44
C LEU A 148 8.34 -17.38 -16.58
N ALA A 149 7.13 -17.68 -16.11
CA ALA A 149 6.84 -18.88 -15.35
C ALA A 149 6.94 -20.16 -16.20
N GLU A 150 6.61 -20.11 -17.49
CA GLU A 150 6.84 -21.21 -18.43
C GLU A 150 8.34 -21.45 -18.64
N LYS A 151 9.13 -20.39 -18.75
CA LYS A 151 10.58 -20.46 -18.96
C LYS A 151 11.37 -20.93 -17.73
N TYR A 152 11.03 -20.45 -16.53
CA TYR A 152 11.82 -20.65 -15.31
C TYR A 152 11.16 -21.59 -14.30
N GLY A 153 9.85 -21.81 -14.39
CA GLY A 153 9.08 -22.60 -13.44
C GLY A 153 8.49 -21.79 -12.29
N ARG A 154 7.52 -22.39 -11.57
CA ARG A 154 6.76 -21.78 -10.47
C ARG A 154 7.50 -21.70 -9.14
N GLU A 155 8.75 -22.15 -9.11
CA GLU A 155 9.62 -22.08 -7.94
C GLU A 155 10.22 -20.69 -7.72
N TYR A 156 10.22 -19.86 -8.77
CA TYR A 156 10.53 -18.44 -8.70
C TYR A 156 9.28 -17.65 -8.31
N SER A 157 9.43 -16.70 -7.38
CA SER A 157 8.48 -15.60 -7.31
C SER A 157 8.85 -14.58 -8.38
N ILE A 158 7.84 -14.10 -9.10
CA ILE A 158 8.01 -13.14 -10.18
C ILE A 158 7.38 -11.84 -9.73
N MET A 159 8.11 -10.73 -9.88
CA MET A 159 7.59 -9.38 -9.77
C MET A 159 7.68 -8.72 -11.14
N SER A 160 6.63 -8.05 -11.61
CA SER A 160 6.61 -7.44 -12.93
C SER A 160 5.84 -6.13 -12.96
N ILE A 161 6.11 -5.32 -14.00
CA ILE A 161 5.31 -4.14 -14.33
C ILE A 161 4.52 -4.38 -15.61
N GLY A 162 3.32 -3.81 -15.69
CA GLY A 162 2.57 -3.71 -16.94
C GLY A 162 2.90 -2.43 -17.73
N PRO A 163 2.16 -2.15 -18.83
CA PRO A 163 2.35 -0.97 -19.65
C PRO A 163 2.32 0.36 -18.88
N ALA A 164 1.56 0.46 -17.78
CA ALA A 164 1.54 1.67 -16.97
C ALA A 164 2.89 1.99 -16.33
N GLY A 165 3.62 0.97 -15.85
CA GLY A 165 4.97 1.13 -15.32
C GLY A 165 5.96 1.50 -16.41
N GLU A 166 5.90 0.82 -17.56
CA GLU A 166 6.74 1.10 -18.73
C GLU A 166 6.57 2.53 -19.25
N ASN A 167 5.33 3.04 -19.20
CA ASN A 167 4.99 4.40 -19.60
C ASN A 167 5.11 5.42 -18.47
N LEU A 168 5.60 5.06 -17.29
CA LEU A 168 5.85 5.98 -16.18
C LEU A 168 4.58 6.70 -15.69
N SER A 169 3.48 5.97 -15.50
CA SER A 169 2.29 6.50 -14.83
C SER A 169 2.56 6.70 -13.33
N ASN A 170 2.09 7.82 -12.77
CA ASN A 170 2.14 8.07 -11.33
C ASN A 170 1.31 7.06 -10.51
N MET A 171 0.42 6.32 -11.16
CA MET A 171 -0.44 5.31 -10.54
C MET A 171 0.04 3.88 -10.84
N ALA A 172 1.23 3.71 -11.43
CA ALA A 172 1.76 2.40 -11.75
C ALA A 172 2.16 1.61 -10.50
N CYS A 173 1.75 0.34 -10.46
CA CYS A 173 2.08 -0.61 -9.42
C CYS A 173 3.10 -1.66 -9.90
N ILE A 174 3.59 -2.49 -8.98
CA ILE A 174 4.38 -3.69 -9.29
C ILE A 174 3.55 -4.90 -8.88
N ASN A 175 3.26 -5.78 -9.84
CA ASN A 175 2.61 -7.05 -9.60
C ASN A 175 3.62 -8.07 -9.07
N SER A 176 3.10 -9.08 -8.37
CA SER A 176 3.86 -10.24 -7.96
C SER A 176 3.00 -11.48 -7.95
N ASP A 177 3.54 -12.55 -8.54
CA ASP A 177 2.91 -13.85 -8.66
C ASP A 177 1.45 -13.71 -9.14
N TYR A 178 1.31 -13.00 -10.26
CA TYR A 178 0.13 -12.52 -10.98
C TYR A 178 -0.62 -11.39 -10.26
N TYR A 179 -1.09 -11.62 -9.03
CA TYR A 179 -2.17 -10.80 -8.46
C TYR A 179 -1.81 -10.00 -7.21
N ARG A 180 -0.65 -10.22 -6.57
CA ARG A 180 -0.26 -9.42 -5.41
C ARG A 180 0.34 -8.11 -5.89
N GLN A 181 0.04 -7.00 -5.24
CA GLN A 181 0.45 -5.68 -5.73
C GLN A 181 1.20 -4.87 -4.67
N ALA A 182 2.33 -4.31 -5.09
CA ALA A 182 2.89 -3.11 -4.48
C ALA A 182 2.21 -1.91 -5.16
N GLY A 183 1.04 -1.53 -4.62
CA GLY A 183 0.04 -0.74 -5.34
C GLY A 183 0.39 0.72 -5.56
N ARG A 184 0.70 1.46 -4.50
CA ARG A 184 0.44 2.91 -4.45
C ARG A 184 1.69 3.77 -4.61
N GLY A 185 1.48 5.03 -5.00
CA GLY A 185 2.54 6.05 -5.07
C GLY A 185 3.49 5.90 -6.26
N GLY A 186 3.08 5.21 -7.33
CA GLY A 186 3.83 5.13 -8.58
C GLY A 186 5.12 4.30 -8.51
N ILE A 187 5.16 3.31 -7.62
CA ILE A 187 6.35 2.45 -7.44
C ILE A 187 6.67 1.64 -8.70
N GLY A 188 5.67 1.27 -9.50
CA GLY A 188 5.84 0.64 -10.80
C GLY A 188 6.52 1.54 -11.84
N ALA A 189 6.28 2.85 -11.77
CA ALA A 189 6.97 3.81 -12.64
C ALA A 189 8.44 3.98 -12.26
N VAL A 190 8.80 3.82 -10.98
CA VAL A 190 10.22 3.79 -10.56
C VAL A 190 10.92 2.56 -11.13
N MET A 191 10.27 1.39 -11.11
CA MET A 191 10.81 0.18 -11.75
C MET A 191 10.89 0.33 -13.28
N GLY A 192 9.88 0.95 -13.91
CA GLY A 192 9.85 1.24 -15.33
C GLY A 192 10.89 2.26 -15.80
N SER A 193 11.18 3.30 -15.01
CA SER A 193 12.21 4.31 -15.36
C SER A 193 13.61 3.69 -15.42
N LYS A 194 13.82 2.61 -14.67
CA LYS A 194 15.03 1.79 -14.71
C LYS A 194 15.07 0.80 -15.87
N LYS A 195 14.03 0.77 -16.72
CA LYS A 195 13.79 -0.18 -17.81
C LYS A 195 13.77 -1.64 -17.35
N MET A 196 13.36 -1.88 -16.11
CA MET A 196 13.30 -3.22 -15.53
C MET A 196 11.88 -3.75 -15.64
N LYS A 197 11.64 -4.69 -16.56
CA LYS A 197 10.32 -5.30 -16.79
C LYS A 197 9.91 -6.24 -15.66
N ALA A 198 10.86 -7.03 -15.15
CA ALA A 198 10.60 -8.03 -14.14
C ALA A 198 11.81 -8.33 -13.24
N ILE A 199 11.53 -8.90 -12.08
CA ILE A 199 12.49 -9.48 -11.14
C ILE A 199 12.00 -10.90 -10.83
N LEU A 200 12.86 -11.90 -11.02
CA LEU A 200 12.58 -13.28 -10.64
C LEU A 200 13.48 -13.64 -9.46
N ILE A 201 12.90 -14.19 -8.40
CA ILE A 201 13.62 -14.52 -7.18
C ILE A 201 13.33 -15.95 -6.76
N LYS A 202 14.40 -16.74 -6.63
CA LYS A 202 14.39 -18.07 -6.05
C LYS A 202 15.44 -18.15 -4.96
N GLY A 203 15.00 -18.56 -3.78
CA GLY A 203 15.86 -18.89 -2.67
C GLY A 203 15.66 -20.33 -2.26
N THR A 204 16.74 -21.06 -2.01
CA THR A 204 16.70 -22.48 -1.63
C THR A 204 17.15 -22.72 -0.20
N GLY A 205 17.69 -21.70 0.46
CA GLY A 205 18.09 -21.73 1.87
C GLY A 205 16.91 -21.64 2.84
N GLY A 206 17.22 -21.26 4.07
CA GLY A 206 16.25 -21.06 5.14
C GLY A 206 16.69 -19.96 6.10
N VAL A 207 15.80 -19.58 7.01
CA VAL A 207 16.08 -18.59 8.05
C VAL A 207 16.43 -19.30 9.34
N LYS A 208 17.53 -18.92 9.97
CA LYS A 208 17.96 -19.49 11.24
C LYS A 208 17.18 -18.87 12.40
N VAL A 209 16.53 -19.73 13.17
CA VAL A 209 15.88 -19.43 14.45
C VAL A 209 16.74 -20.03 15.56
N ALA A 210 16.85 -19.35 16.71
CA ALA A 210 17.77 -19.77 17.78
C ALA A 210 17.41 -21.15 18.38
N ASP A 211 16.14 -21.36 18.71
CA ASP A 211 15.58 -22.61 19.22
C ASP A 211 14.31 -22.93 18.43
N ILE A 212 14.46 -23.69 17.35
CA ILE A 212 13.37 -23.92 16.39
C ILE A 212 12.24 -24.77 16.97
N GLU A 213 12.55 -25.75 17.83
CA GLU A 213 11.54 -26.62 18.43
C GLU A 213 10.65 -25.81 19.38
N LYS A 214 11.26 -25.15 20.36
CA LYS A 214 10.54 -24.31 21.32
C LYS A 214 9.78 -23.16 20.63
N THR A 215 10.40 -22.54 19.62
CA THR A 215 9.74 -21.49 18.85
C THR A 215 8.52 -22.01 18.13
N THR A 216 8.63 -23.15 17.46
CA THR A 216 7.51 -23.72 16.70
C THR A 216 6.36 -24.11 17.64
N ASP A 217 6.66 -24.71 18.79
CA ASP A 217 5.64 -25.04 19.80
C ASP A 217 4.88 -23.79 20.26
N ARG A 218 5.61 -22.71 20.63
CA ARG A 218 4.97 -21.46 21.05
C ARG A 218 4.21 -20.77 19.91
N ILE A 219 4.71 -20.82 18.68
CA ILE A 219 4.00 -20.25 17.53
C ILE A 219 2.72 -21.03 17.22
N LEU A 220 2.69 -22.35 17.41
CA LEU A 220 1.47 -23.13 17.29
C LEU A 220 0.43 -22.74 18.34
N GLU A 221 0.85 -22.49 19.58
CA GLU A 221 -0.04 -21.94 20.62
C GLU A 221 -0.60 -20.59 20.18
N ILE A 222 0.25 -19.63 19.76
CA ILE A 222 -0.20 -18.31 19.30
C ILE A 222 -1.15 -18.43 18.09
N LEU A 223 -0.87 -19.35 17.17
CA LEU A 223 -1.73 -19.60 16.01
C LEU A 223 -3.14 -20.00 16.47
N HIS A 224 -3.25 -20.87 17.47
CA HIS A 224 -4.52 -21.34 17.99
C HIS A 224 -5.19 -20.37 18.96
N GLU A 225 -4.43 -19.63 19.77
CA GLU A 225 -4.95 -18.76 20.83
C GLU A 225 -5.29 -17.35 20.34
N ASP A 226 -4.70 -16.90 19.23
CA ASP A 226 -4.79 -15.51 18.79
C ASP A 226 -5.07 -15.38 17.28
N VAL A 227 -4.27 -16.03 16.43
CA VAL A 227 -4.36 -15.80 14.97
C VAL A 227 -5.63 -16.41 14.37
N LEU A 228 -5.98 -17.65 14.74
CA LEU A 228 -7.15 -18.38 14.23
C LEU A 228 -8.36 -18.24 15.15
N GLN A 229 -8.59 -17.01 15.64
CA GLN A 229 -9.75 -16.62 16.43
C GLN A 229 -10.80 -15.90 15.58
N GLU A 230 -12.05 -15.85 16.04
CA GLU A 230 -13.18 -15.24 15.30
C GLU A 230 -12.89 -13.80 14.85
N ASP A 231 -12.20 -13.03 15.69
CA ASP A 231 -11.76 -11.65 15.42
C ASP A 231 -10.84 -11.52 14.19
N ASN A 232 -10.28 -12.62 13.70
CA ASN A 232 -9.39 -12.69 12.54
C ASN A 232 -9.91 -13.65 11.44
N THR A 233 -10.64 -14.72 11.77
CA THR A 233 -10.96 -15.79 10.83
C THR A 233 -12.04 -15.43 9.81
N TYR A 234 -12.84 -14.39 10.05
CA TYR A 234 -13.75 -13.86 9.01
C TYR A 234 -13.00 -13.53 7.71
N VAL A 235 -11.73 -13.14 7.82
CA VAL A 235 -10.83 -12.86 6.69
C VAL A 235 -10.59 -14.10 5.82
N TYR A 236 -10.64 -15.29 6.42
CA TYR A 236 -10.65 -16.52 5.65
C TYR A 236 -11.94 -16.61 4.84
N ASP A 237 -13.11 -16.50 5.46
CA ASP A 237 -14.35 -16.79 4.74
C ASP A 237 -14.66 -15.78 3.64
N GLU A 238 -14.43 -14.50 3.89
CA GLU A 238 -14.87 -13.41 3.01
C GLU A 238 -13.73 -12.56 2.43
N GLY A 239 -12.51 -12.66 2.97
CA GLY A 239 -11.45 -11.71 2.67
C GLY A 239 -11.86 -10.29 3.07
N THR A 240 -11.41 -9.29 2.30
CA THR A 240 -11.80 -7.91 2.58
C THR A 240 -13.19 -7.55 2.06
N THR A 241 -13.87 -8.43 1.31
CA THR A 241 -15.22 -8.15 0.81
C THR A 241 -16.24 -7.92 1.93
N ALA A 242 -15.98 -8.48 3.13
CA ALA A 242 -16.73 -8.24 4.36
C ALA A 242 -16.77 -6.76 4.77
N PHE A 243 -15.73 -5.98 4.43
CA PHE A 243 -15.70 -4.55 4.78
C PHE A 243 -16.73 -3.74 4.01
N LEU A 244 -17.23 -4.20 2.86
CA LEU A 244 -18.24 -3.44 2.13
C LEU A 244 -19.51 -3.26 2.96
N GLU A 245 -20.05 -4.35 3.52
CA GLU A 245 -21.23 -4.30 4.37
C GLU A 245 -20.99 -3.46 5.63
N ALA A 246 -19.87 -3.71 6.33
CA ALA A 246 -19.51 -2.93 7.52
C ALA A 246 -19.38 -1.42 7.23
N CYS A 247 -18.86 -1.06 6.06
CA CYS A 247 -18.72 0.34 5.64
C CYS A 247 -20.05 0.97 5.20
N GLU A 248 -20.92 0.22 4.51
CA GLU A 248 -22.26 0.68 4.12
C GLU A 248 -23.11 0.97 5.38
N ASP A 249 -23.10 0.05 6.35
CA ASP A 249 -23.76 0.22 7.65
C ASP A 249 -23.23 1.44 8.40
N GLY A 250 -21.91 1.66 8.32
CA GLY A 250 -21.22 2.80 8.91
C GLY A 250 -21.46 4.14 8.21
N GLY A 251 -22.03 4.14 6.99
CA GLY A 251 -22.18 5.37 6.22
C GLY A 251 -20.87 5.86 5.58
N ILE A 252 -19.90 4.98 5.33
CA ILE A 252 -18.54 5.35 4.93
C ILE A 252 -18.08 4.78 3.58
N VAL A 253 -18.96 4.19 2.77
CA VAL A 253 -18.63 3.84 1.38
C VAL A 253 -18.80 5.06 0.47
N PRO A 254 -17.75 5.51 -0.24
CA PRO A 254 -17.84 6.62 -1.18
C PRO A 254 -18.73 6.30 -2.37
N PHE A 255 -19.55 7.27 -2.77
CA PHE A 255 -20.41 7.16 -3.95
C PHE A 255 -20.21 8.37 -4.87
N LYS A 256 -19.97 8.09 -6.16
CA LYS A 256 -19.73 9.08 -7.23
C LYS A 256 -18.71 10.16 -6.83
N ASN A 257 -17.43 9.80 -6.81
CA ASN A 257 -16.30 10.64 -6.42
C ASN A 257 -16.49 11.29 -5.03
N PHE A 258 -16.87 10.49 -4.03
CA PHE A 258 -17.13 11.01 -2.67
C PHE A 258 -18.19 12.14 -2.63
N SER A 259 -19.12 12.23 -3.58
CA SER A 259 -20.15 13.29 -3.54
C SER A 259 -21.27 12.96 -2.53
N SER A 260 -21.53 11.68 -2.33
CA SER A 260 -22.38 11.13 -1.28
C SER A 260 -21.75 9.87 -0.69
N ALA A 261 -22.37 9.35 0.37
CA ALA A 261 -22.07 8.02 0.89
C ALA A 261 -23.24 7.08 0.65
N ASN A 262 -22.92 5.79 0.67
CA ASN A 262 -23.81 4.65 0.56
C ASN A 262 -24.46 4.46 -0.83
N ASP A 263 -24.59 3.21 -1.23
CA ASP A 263 -25.39 2.82 -2.38
C ASP A 263 -26.62 2.03 -1.91
N PRO A 264 -27.86 2.53 -2.10
CA PRO A 264 -29.07 1.77 -1.75
C PRO A 264 -29.20 0.39 -2.43
N GLU A 265 -28.38 0.12 -3.44
CA GLU A 265 -28.35 -1.14 -4.17
C GLU A 265 -27.02 -1.90 -3.99
N TRP A 266 -26.27 -1.62 -2.90
CA TRP A 266 -24.96 -2.24 -2.61
C TRP A 266 -25.02 -3.78 -2.54
N GLU A 267 -26.18 -4.34 -2.14
CA GLU A 267 -26.43 -5.79 -2.10
C GLU A 267 -26.29 -6.46 -3.48
N LYS A 268 -26.28 -5.71 -4.59
CA LYS A 268 -26.07 -6.26 -5.95
C LYS A 268 -24.64 -6.71 -6.22
N TYR A 269 -23.67 -6.21 -5.45
CA TYR A 269 -22.25 -6.46 -5.69
C TYR A 269 -21.47 -6.75 -4.40
N ASN A 270 -22.16 -7.05 -3.30
CA ASN A 270 -21.50 -7.31 -2.02
C ASN A 270 -20.73 -8.64 -1.97
N GLY A 271 -20.04 -8.89 -0.85
CA GLY A 271 -19.29 -10.13 -0.63
C GLY A 271 -20.13 -11.38 -0.88
N SER A 272 -21.38 -11.40 -0.40
CA SER A 272 -22.32 -12.52 -0.62
C SER A 272 -22.64 -12.78 -2.09
N VAL A 273 -22.61 -11.77 -2.96
CA VAL A 273 -22.76 -11.92 -4.41
C VAL A 273 -21.45 -12.36 -5.06
N LEU A 274 -20.35 -11.64 -4.79
CA LEU A 274 -19.06 -11.88 -5.43
C LEU A 274 -18.50 -13.27 -5.11
N LEU A 275 -18.62 -13.72 -3.86
CA LEU A 275 -18.05 -14.99 -3.40
C LEU A 275 -18.80 -16.23 -3.92
N GLN A 276 -19.98 -16.08 -4.53
CA GLN A 276 -20.65 -17.17 -5.26
C GLN A 276 -19.83 -17.63 -6.48
N TYR A 277 -18.97 -16.77 -7.00
CA TYR A 277 -18.12 -17.00 -8.17
C TYR A 277 -16.69 -17.41 -7.80
N ARG A 278 -16.45 -17.77 -6.53
CA ARG A 278 -15.13 -18.16 -6.04
C ARG A 278 -14.73 -19.55 -6.51
N GLU A 279 -13.67 -19.63 -7.31
CA GLU A 279 -13.08 -20.88 -7.81
C GLU A 279 -11.92 -21.38 -6.94
N GLY A 280 -11.34 -20.52 -6.09
CA GLY A 280 -10.21 -20.92 -5.25
C GLY A 280 -9.82 -19.91 -4.20
N LYS A 281 -8.85 -20.31 -3.37
CA LYS A 281 -8.29 -19.47 -2.30
C LYS A 281 -6.77 -19.54 -2.28
N ARG A 282 -6.15 -18.45 -1.81
CA ARG A 282 -4.70 -18.34 -1.67
C ARG A 282 -4.28 -17.57 -0.43
N GLY A 283 -3.35 -18.15 0.31
CA GLY A 283 -2.62 -17.47 1.37
C GLY A 283 -1.29 -16.89 0.90
N CYS A 284 -0.85 -15.84 1.58
CA CYS A 284 0.56 -15.45 1.55
C CYS A 284 1.40 -16.50 2.30
N GLY A 285 2.72 -16.45 2.15
CA GLY A 285 3.62 -17.36 2.85
C GLY A 285 3.43 -17.32 4.38
N SER A 286 3.42 -18.50 5.00
CA SER A 286 3.17 -18.70 6.45
C SER A 286 1.85 -18.14 6.97
N CYS A 287 0.83 -17.88 6.12
CA CYS A 287 -0.43 -17.27 6.56
C CYS A 287 -1.56 -18.30 6.67
N GLY A 288 -2.09 -18.52 7.88
CA GLY A 288 -3.27 -19.35 8.13
C GLY A 288 -4.61 -18.69 7.78
N LEU A 289 -4.64 -17.35 7.66
CA LEU A 289 -5.87 -16.59 7.38
C LEU A 289 -6.32 -16.68 5.91
N GLY A 290 -5.38 -16.81 4.96
CA GLY A 290 -5.73 -17.15 3.57
C GLY A 290 -6.75 -16.24 2.89
N CYS A 291 -6.57 -14.91 2.95
CA CYS A 291 -7.56 -13.91 2.49
C CYS A 291 -7.83 -13.86 0.98
N GLY A 292 -6.92 -14.38 0.14
CA GLY A 292 -7.01 -14.24 -1.31
C GLY A 292 -8.14 -15.09 -1.87
N ASN A 293 -9.07 -14.47 -2.58
CA ASN A 293 -10.20 -15.14 -3.25
C ASN A 293 -9.97 -15.10 -4.76
N PHE A 294 -9.93 -16.26 -5.42
CA PHE A 294 -9.93 -16.31 -6.89
C PHE A 294 -11.36 -16.33 -7.39
N LEU A 295 -11.77 -15.29 -8.11
CA LEU A 295 -13.12 -15.16 -8.65
C LEU A 295 -13.12 -15.29 -10.16
N LYS A 296 -14.20 -15.88 -10.69
CA LYS A 296 -14.50 -15.93 -12.11
C LYS A 296 -15.98 -15.70 -12.37
N ILE A 297 -16.30 -14.57 -12.98
CA ILE A 297 -17.66 -14.19 -13.37
C ILE A 297 -17.66 -13.86 -14.86
N GLY A 298 -18.44 -14.61 -15.64
CA GLY A 298 -18.41 -14.49 -17.10
C GLY A 298 -16.99 -14.67 -17.66
N ASN A 299 -16.48 -13.60 -18.31
CA ASN A 299 -15.12 -13.55 -18.88
C ASN A 299 -14.13 -12.75 -18.03
N ALA A 300 -14.50 -12.37 -16.81
CA ALA A 300 -13.66 -11.64 -15.87
C ALA A 300 -13.02 -12.60 -14.86
N VAL A 301 -11.72 -12.44 -14.61
CA VAL A 301 -10.94 -13.30 -13.69
C VAL A 301 -9.95 -12.48 -12.87
N CYS A 302 -9.95 -12.64 -11.54
CA CYS A 302 -8.94 -12.06 -10.67
C CYS A 302 -8.71 -12.86 -9.37
N GLU A 303 -7.59 -12.60 -8.69
CA GLU A 303 -7.48 -12.78 -7.23
C GLU A 303 -7.89 -11.45 -6.58
N GLY A 304 -8.88 -11.47 -5.69
CA GLY A 304 -9.63 -10.28 -5.27
C GLY A 304 -11.04 -10.29 -5.88
N PRO A 305 -11.67 -9.13 -6.12
CA PRO A 305 -11.19 -7.80 -5.76
C PRO A 305 -11.18 -7.60 -4.24
N GLU A 306 -10.24 -6.81 -3.76
CA GLU A 306 -10.24 -6.34 -2.37
C GLU A 306 -11.29 -5.21 -2.19
N TYR A 307 -11.70 -4.90 -0.95
CA TYR A 307 -12.68 -3.85 -0.62
C TYR A 307 -12.45 -2.54 -1.39
N GLU A 308 -11.23 -2.04 -1.33
CA GLU A 308 -10.81 -0.81 -2.01
C GLU A 308 -11.06 -0.86 -3.52
N THR A 309 -10.75 -1.98 -4.16
CA THR A 309 -11.00 -2.16 -5.59
C THR A 309 -12.50 -2.25 -5.90
N ILE A 310 -13.29 -2.88 -5.02
CA ILE A 310 -14.75 -2.96 -5.16
C ILE A 310 -15.33 -1.55 -5.12
N ALA A 311 -14.99 -0.76 -4.11
CA ALA A 311 -15.54 0.57 -3.92
C ALA A 311 -15.10 1.54 -5.04
N ALA A 312 -13.82 1.52 -5.44
CA ALA A 312 -13.28 2.37 -6.49
C ALA A 312 -13.86 2.06 -7.89
N GLY A 313 -13.95 0.79 -8.25
CA GLY A 313 -14.51 0.32 -9.53
C GLY A 313 -16.03 0.21 -9.57
N GLY A 314 -16.69 0.33 -8.42
CA GLY A 314 -18.13 0.16 -8.25
C GLY A 314 -18.82 1.45 -7.83
N PRO A 315 -19.25 1.59 -6.55
CA PRO A 315 -20.07 2.72 -6.08
C PRO A 315 -19.42 4.08 -6.29
N ASN A 316 -18.11 4.22 -6.10
CA ASN A 316 -17.42 5.49 -6.29
C ASN A 316 -17.41 5.93 -7.78
N ALA A 317 -17.48 4.98 -8.70
CA ALA A 317 -17.70 5.19 -10.13
C ALA A 317 -19.20 5.20 -10.54
N GLY A 318 -20.12 4.98 -9.59
CA GLY A 318 -21.56 4.85 -9.82
C GLY A 318 -21.97 3.58 -10.58
N ILE A 319 -21.15 2.52 -10.51
CA ILE A 319 -21.34 1.24 -11.19
C ILE A 319 -21.70 0.16 -10.16
N LYS A 320 -22.64 -0.72 -10.51
CA LYS A 320 -23.22 -1.72 -9.60
C LYS A 320 -23.14 -3.15 -10.14
N ASP A 321 -22.47 -3.31 -11.27
CA ASP A 321 -22.35 -4.60 -11.95
C ASP A 321 -21.18 -5.40 -11.36
N PRO A 322 -21.42 -6.55 -10.71
CA PRO A 322 -20.36 -7.37 -10.15
C PRO A 322 -19.39 -7.91 -11.22
N GLU A 323 -19.85 -8.18 -12.46
CA GLU A 323 -18.96 -8.62 -13.53
C GLU A 323 -17.99 -7.50 -13.94
N HIS A 324 -18.49 -6.28 -14.04
CA HIS A 324 -17.64 -5.10 -14.26
C HIS A 324 -16.60 -4.93 -13.15
N ILE A 325 -16.98 -5.05 -11.88
CA ILE A 325 -16.06 -4.83 -10.75
C ILE A 325 -14.90 -5.85 -10.77
N VAL A 326 -15.20 -7.12 -11.06
CA VAL A 326 -14.14 -8.15 -11.25
C VAL A 326 -13.30 -7.81 -12.49
N LYS A 327 -13.91 -7.32 -13.57
CA LYS A 327 -13.18 -6.94 -14.79
C LYS A 327 -12.30 -5.70 -14.58
N PHE A 328 -12.74 -4.74 -13.77
CA PHE A 328 -11.97 -3.57 -13.38
C PHE A 328 -10.67 -3.99 -12.68
N ASN A 329 -10.76 -4.90 -11.70
CA ASN A 329 -9.59 -5.47 -11.04
C ASN A 329 -8.66 -6.16 -12.05
N GLU A 330 -9.19 -7.07 -12.88
CA GLU A 330 -8.40 -7.81 -13.87
C GLU A 330 -7.60 -6.88 -14.79
N VAL A 331 -8.24 -5.83 -15.32
CA VAL A 331 -7.60 -4.90 -16.25
C VAL A 331 -6.55 -4.05 -15.55
N CYS A 332 -6.83 -3.54 -14.33
CA CYS A 332 -5.85 -2.80 -13.53
C CYS A 332 -4.62 -3.66 -13.20
N ASP A 333 -4.83 -4.89 -12.73
CA ASP A 333 -3.76 -5.84 -12.42
C ASP A 333 -2.91 -6.12 -13.65
N ASN A 334 -3.54 -6.43 -14.79
CA ASN A 334 -2.81 -6.74 -16.00
C ASN A 334 -2.06 -5.52 -16.56
N MET A 335 -2.62 -4.31 -16.44
CA MET A 335 -1.98 -3.08 -16.89
C MET A 335 -0.91 -2.56 -15.92
N GLY A 336 -0.85 -3.09 -14.70
CA GLY A 336 0.06 -2.66 -13.65
C GLY A 336 -0.32 -1.31 -13.05
N LEU A 337 -1.60 -1.12 -12.71
CA LEU A 337 -2.16 0.11 -12.15
C LEU A 337 -2.72 -0.10 -10.74
N ASP A 338 -2.51 0.89 -9.86
CA ASP A 338 -3.21 1.03 -8.57
C ASP A 338 -4.71 1.19 -8.81
N THR A 339 -5.53 0.26 -8.31
CA THR A 339 -6.98 0.28 -8.49
C THR A 339 -7.61 1.50 -7.83
N ILE A 340 -7.10 1.93 -6.67
CA ILE A 340 -7.60 3.09 -5.93
C ILE A 340 -7.38 4.35 -6.75
N SER A 341 -6.11 4.68 -7.01
CA SER A 341 -5.76 5.92 -7.73
C SER A 341 -6.34 5.97 -9.15
N THR A 342 -6.41 4.83 -9.83
CA THR A 342 -7.02 4.75 -11.16
C THR A 342 -8.52 4.98 -11.11
N GLY A 343 -9.23 4.31 -10.19
CA GLY A 343 -10.67 4.48 -9.99
C GLY A 343 -11.03 5.92 -9.64
N ASP A 344 -10.35 6.49 -8.64
CA ASP A 344 -10.55 7.87 -8.18
C ASP A 344 -10.27 8.91 -9.27
N THR A 345 -9.18 8.74 -10.03
CA THR A 345 -8.84 9.67 -11.12
C THR A 345 -9.91 9.62 -12.22
N ILE A 346 -10.45 8.43 -12.53
CA ILE A 346 -11.54 8.28 -13.48
C ILE A 346 -12.85 8.84 -12.91
N ALA A 347 -13.16 8.60 -11.64
CA ALA A 347 -14.35 9.14 -10.97
C ALA A 347 -14.35 10.69 -10.96
N TRP A 348 -13.19 11.30 -10.72
CA TRP A 348 -13.01 12.75 -10.88
C TRP A 348 -13.24 13.19 -12.34
N ALA A 349 -12.72 12.45 -13.32
CA ALA A 349 -12.93 12.75 -14.74
C ALA A 349 -14.40 12.61 -15.17
N MET A 350 -15.14 11.65 -14.60
CA MET A 350 -16.59 11.51 -14.75
C MET A 350 -17.30 12.75 -14.24
N GLU A 351 -16.97 13.22 -13.03
CA GLU A 351 -17.57 14.41 -12.44
C GLU A 351 -17.25 15.68 -13.24
N MET A 352 -16.01 15.85 -13.72
CA MET A 352 -15.61 16.95 -14.60
C MET A 352 -16.47 17.00 -15.88
N THR A 353 -16.73 15.83 -16.45
CA THR A 353 -17.50 15.64 -17.68
C THR A 353 -18.99 15.89 -17.46
N GLU A 354 -19.55 15.50 -16.31
CA GLU A 354 -20.94 15.77 -15.93
C GLU A 354 -21.21 17.22 -15.55
N LYS A 355 -20.24 17.90 -14.91
CA LYS A 355 -20.33 19.34 -14.62
C LYS A 355 -20.06 20.23 -15.84
N GLY A 356 -19.62 19.65 -16.97
CA GLY A 356 -19.29 20.40 -18.18
C GLY A 356 -18.04 21.29 -18.04
N ILE A 357 -17.13 20.95 -17.12
CA ILE A 357 -15.87 21.69 -16.91
C ILE A 357 -14.84 21.25 -17.97
N HIS A 358 -14.68 19.95 -18.15
CA HIS A 358 -13.87 19.35 -19.21
C HIS A 358 -14.43 17.98 -19.55
N ASP A 359 -14.57 17.66 -20.83
CA ASP A 359 -15.11 16.38 -21.30
C ASP A 359 -13.97 15.38 -21.52
N PHE A 360 -13.83 14.41 -20.62
CA PHE A 360 -12.88 13.31 -20.74
C PHE A 360 -13.46 12.10 -21.48
N GLY A 361 -14.72 12.15 -21.92
CA GLY A 361 -15.38 11.07 -22.63
C GLY A 361 -15.84 9.91 -21.74
N VAL A 362 -16.03 10.15 -20.44
CA VAL A 362 -16.51 9.17 -19.46
C VAL A 362 -17.45 9.83 -18.45
N ARG A 363 -18.50 9.12 -18.01
CA ARG A 363 -19.52 9.56 -17.05
C ARG A 363 -19.80 8.48 -16.00
N PHE A 364 -20.42 8.85 -14.88
CA PHE A 364 -20.71 7.86 -13.83
C PHE A 364 -21.63 6.75 -14.36
N GLY A 365 -21.37 5.52 -13.93
CA GLY A 365 -22.12 4.34 -14.37
C GLY A 365 -21.74 3.78 -15.74
N GLN A 366 -20.78 4.39 -16.45
CA GLN A 366 -20.34 3.94 -17.78
C GLN A 366 -19.24 2.87 -17.69
N SER A 367 -19.66 1.63 -17.43
CA SER A 367 -18.77 0.47 -17.25
C SER A 367 -17.80 0.24 -18.41
N LYS A 368 -18.26 0.34 -19.66
CA LYS A 368 -17.42 0.09 -20.83
C LYS A 368 -16.34 1.16 -20.99
N GLU A 369 -16.76 2.42 -20.91
CA GLU A 369 -15.89 3.59 -21.08
C GLU A 369 -14.84 3.67 -19.98
N MET A 370 -15.17 3.27 -18.75
CA MET A 370 -14.21 3.15 -17.65
C MET A 370 -13.11 2.12 -17.96
N LEU A 371 -13.47 0.91 -18.41
CA LEU A 371 -12.49 -0.11 -18.78
C LEU A 371 -11.58 0.35 -19.94
N GLU A 372 -12.15 0.98 -20.96
CA GLU A 372 -11.36 1.56 -22.07
C GLU A 372 -10.44 2.68 -21.59
N MET A 373 -10.84 3.46 -20.58
CA MET A 373 -10.02 4.54 -20.02
C MET A 373 -8.80 4.01 -19.28
N ILE A 374 -8.91 2.87 -18.59
CA ILE A 374 -7.78 2.23 -17.89
C ILE A 374 -6.66 1.87 -18.88
N GLU A 375 -7.02 1.25 -20.01
CA GLU A 375 -6.05 0.93 -21.06
C GLU A 375 -5.39 2.18 -21.64
N LYS A 376 -6.18 3.24 -21.89
CA LYS A 376 -5.67 4.54 -22.36
C LYS A 376 -4.72 5.18 -21.36
N ILE A 377 -5.03 5.10 -20.06
CA ILE A 377 -4.15 5.57 -18.97
C ILE A 377 -2.82 4.81 -19.00
N ALA A 378 -2.88 3.47 -19.04
CA ALA A 378 -1.69 2.63 -19.04
C ALA A 378 -0.79 2.86 -20.26
N ARG A 379 -1.39 3.16 -21.41
CA ARG A 379 -0.68 3.37 -22.69
C ARG A 379 -0.38 4.84 -23.02
N LYS A 380 -0.81 5.79 -22.16
CA LYS A 380 -0.73 7.23 -22.40
C LYS A 380 -1.38 7.67 -23.72
N GLU A 381 -2.59 7.17 -23.99
CA GLU A 381 -3.33 7.44 -25.22
C GLU A 381 -4.51 8.39 -24.97
N GLY A 382 -4.68 9.39 -25.85
CA GLY A 382 -5.81 10.33 -25.77
C GLY A 382 -5.91 11.00 -24.39
N PRO A 383 -7.10 11.02 -23.75
CA PRO A 383 -7.25 11.55 -22.38
C PRO A 383 -6.37 10.87 -21.33
N GLY A 384 -6.02 9.59 -21.56
CA GLY A 384 -5.17 8.81 -20.66
C GLY A 384 -3.74 9.36 -20.51
N ALA A 385 -3.25 10.12 -21.50
CA ALA A 385 -1.94 10.76 -21.44
C ALA A 385 -1.80 11.78 -20.31
N ASP A 386 -2.89 12.44 -19.92
CA ASP A 386 -2.91 13.33 -18.75
C ASP A 386 -3.35 12.59 -17.49
N LEU A 387 -4.42 11.77 -17.59
CA LEU A 387 -4.97 11.05 -16.44
C LEU A 387 -3.95 10.11 -15.78
N CYS A 388 -2.96 9.60 -16.51
CA CYS A 388 -1.90 8.77 -15.94
C CYS A 388 -1.04 9.48 -14.87
N HIS A 389 -1.14 10.81 -14.74
CA HIS A 389 -0.43 11.60 -13.74
C HIS A 389 -1.20 11.79 -12.42
N GLY A 390 -2.43 11.28 -12.33
CA GLY A 390 -3.27 11.34 -11.13
C GLY A 390 -4.08 12.63 -10.99
N VAL A 391 -4.98 12.66 -10.01
CA VAL A 391 -6.01 13.70 -9.85
C VAL A 391 -5.43 15.06 -9.46
N LYS A 392 -4.32 15.10 -8.72
CA LYS A 392 -3.66 16.36 -8.37
C LYS A 392 -3.19 17.10 -9.62
N TYR A 393 -2.43 16.42 -10.48
CA TYR A 393 -1.94 17.00 -11.74
C TYR A 393 -3.12 17.43 -12.63
N CYS A 394 -4.09 16.55 -12.81
CA CYS A 394 -5.22 16.81 -13.71
C CYS A 394 -6.07 17.99 -13.23
N SER A 395 -6.32 18.09 -11.93
CA SER A 395 -7.13 19.17 -11.38
C SER A 395 -6.43 20.53 -11.39
N GLU A 396 -5.11 20.56 -11.21
CA GLU A 396 -4.31 21.79 -11.39
C GLU A 396 -4.35 22.27 -12.86
N LYS A 397 -4.37 21.35 -13.82
CA LYS A 397 -4.39 21.65 -15.25
C LYS A 397 -5.78 22.05 -15.77
N TYR A 398 -6.83 21.35 -15.37
CA TYR A 398 -8.17 21.45 -15.96
C TYR A 398 -9.22 22.10 -15.06
N GLY A 399 -8.92 22.37 -13.78
CA GLY A 399 -9.88 22.83 -12.79
C GLY A 399 -10.43 21.69 -11.93
N GLY A 400 -11.56 21.88 -11.24
CA GLY A 400 -12.13 20.81 -10.40
C GLY A 400 -11.31 20.47 -9.13
N THR A 401 -10.39 21.34 -8.72
CA THR A 401 -9.56 21.18 -7.51
C THR A 401 -10.37 21.06 -6.22
N ASP A 402 -11.60 21.56 -6.21
CA ASP A 402 -12.46 21.55 -5.03
C ASP A 402 -12.99 20.13 -4.71
N PHE A 403 -13.01 19.24 -5.70
CA PHE A 403 -13.46 17.84 -5.60
C PHE A 403 -12.41 16.84 -6.10
N ALA A 404 -11.14 17.25 -6.12
CA ALA A 404 -10.01 16.35 -6.33
C ALA A 404 -9.66 15.68 -5.00
N MET A 405 -10.11 14.44 -4.83
CA MET A 405 -9.97 13.69 -3.57
C MET A 405 -8.54 13.13 -3.43
N GLN A 406 -7.61 13.97 -2.96
CA GLN A 406 -6.21 13.58 -2.77
C GLN A 406 -5.55 14.33 -1.60
N VAL A 407 -4.52 13.71 -1.01
CA VAL A 407 -3.56 14.38 -0.10
C VAL A 407 -2.14 14.12 -0.59
N LYS A 408 -1.32 15.18 -0.69
CA LYS A 408 0.08 15.15 -1.16
C LYS A 408 0.27 14.55 -2.57
N GLY A 409 -0.77 14.55 -3.39
CA GLY A 409 -0.76 13.96 -4.73
C GLY A 409 -1.31 12.55 -4.82
N LEU A 410 -1.59 11.89 -3.68
CA LEU A 410 -2.12 10.54 -3.67
C LEU A 410 -3.64 10.56 -3.43
N GLU A 411 -4.36 9.85 -4.28
CA GLU A 411 -5.82 9.69 -4.27
C GLU A 411 -6.32 9.03 -2.97
N PHE A 412 -7.60 9.25 -2.64
CA PHE A 412 -8.19 8.77 -1.39
C PHE A 412 -8.46 7.27 -1.48
N PRO A 413 -8.16 6.51 -0.42
CA PRO A 413 -8.77 5.20 -0.25
C PRO A 413 -10.27 5.34 0.05
N GLU A 414 -10.98 4.24 -0.14
CA GLU A 414 -12.42 4.17 -0.24
C GLU A 414 -13.12 4.16 1.12
N TYR A 415 -12.70 5.04 2.03
CA TYR A 415 -13.41 5.33 3.28
C TYR A 415 -13.79 6.81 3.30
N GLU A 416 -15.08 7.11 3.27
CA GLU A 416 -15.61 8.48 3.27
C GLU A 416 -15.32 9.16 4.63
N PRO A 417 -14.39 10.13 4.67
CA PRO A 417 -13.87 10.67 5.92
C PRO A 417 -14.86 11.58 6.65
N ARG A 418 -15.94 12.09 6.02
CA ARG A 418 -17.00 12.80 6.75
C ARG A 418 -17.76 11.88 7.70
N GLY A 419 -17.74 10.58 7.47
CA GLY A 419 -18.25 9.56 8.39
C GLY A 419 -17.25 9.12 9.48
N SER A 420 -15.98 9.51 9.37
CA SER A 420 -14.89 9.14 10.29
C SER A 420 -13.83 10.26 10.32
N TRP A 421 -13.97 11.24 11.21
CA TRP A 421 -13.10 12.43 11.20
C TRP A 421 -11.63 12.10 11.52
N GLY A 422 -11.39 11.08 12.34
CA GLY A 422 -10.04 10.56 12.56
C GLY A 422 -9.41 10.04 11.26
N MET A 423 -10.22 9.51 10.34
CA MET A 423 -9.73 9.07 9.04
C MET A 423 -9.28 10.23 8.16
N ALA A 424 -9.99 11.35 8.22
CA ALA A 424 -9.58 12.59 7.57
C ALA A 424 -8.19 13.04 8.05
N LEU A 425 -7.97 12.98 9.37
CA LEU A 425 -6.66 13.25 9.96
C LEU A 425 -5.61 12.23 9.49
N SER A 426 -5.91 10.93 9.54
CA SER A 426 -5.01 9.86 9.07
C SER A 426 -4.55 10.07 7.62
N TYR A 427 -5.46 10.44 6.73
CA TYR A 427 -5.11 10.77 5.34
C TYR A 427 -4.20 12.00 5.26
N ALA A 428 -4.51 13.04 6.03
CA ALA A 428 -3.74 14.27 6.07
C ALA A 428 -2.30 14.05 6.55
N ILE A 429 -2.07 13.28 7.61
CA ILE A 429 -0.73 13.11 8.22
C ILE A 429 0.09 11.96 7.63
N SER A 430 -0.53 11.10 6.81
CA SER A 430 0.15 9.95 6.22
C SER A 430 1.42 10.35 5.47
N ASP A 431 2.47 9.57 5.70
CA ASP A 431 3.83 9.81 5.20
C ASP A 431 3.99 9.63 3.68
N ARG A 432 3.04 8.97 3.03
CA ARG A 432 3.05 8.74 1.57
C ARG A 432 1.91 9.40 0.81
N GLY A 433 1.14 10.29 1.47
CA GLY A 433 -0.14 10.81 0.97
C GLY A 433 -1.35 9.98 1.44
N ALA A 434 -2.56 10.33 1.01
CA ALA A 434 -3.82 9.77 1.55
C ALA A 434 -3.79 8.22 1.54
N CYS A 435 -3.75 7.60 2.72
CA CYS A 435 -3.61 6.15 2.86
C CYS A 435 -4.20 5.66 4.17
N HIS A 436 -5.07 4.64 4.10
CA HIS A 436 -5.80 4.14 5.26
C HIS A 436 -4.95 3.25 6.18
N MET A 437 -4.00 2.53 5.59
CA MET A 437 -3.16 1.58 6.33
C MET A 437 -2.23 2.22 7.36
N ARG A 438 -2.00 3.55 7.31
CA ARG A 438 -1.11 4.20 8.29
C ARG A 438 -1.75 4.30 9.66
N ALA A 439 -3.03 4.63 9.73
CA ALA A 439 -3.82 4.64 10.95
C ALA A 439 -5.29 4.46 10.58
N TYR A 440 -5.84 3.29 10.91
CA TYR A 440 -7.19 2.90 10.49
C TYR A 440 -8.24 3.34 11.52
N ALA A 441 -8.52 4.64 11.54
CA ALA A 441 -9.47 5.25 12.47
C ALA A 441 -10.92 4.68 12.41
N PRO A 442 -11.45 4.20 11.25
CA PRO A 442 -12.77 3.58 11.18
C PRO A 442 -12.95 2.40 12.15
N ASN A 443 -11.87 1.68 12.49
CA ASN A 443 -11.95 0.63 13.50
C ASN A 443 -12.47 1.15 14.84
N GLU A 444 -11.94 2.27 15.32
CA GLU A 444 -12.34 2.87 16.61
C GLU A 444 -13.63 3.68 16.49
N GLU A 445 -13.81 4.38 15.38
CA GLU A 445 -14.89 5.36 15.21
C GLU A 445 -16.21 4.76 14.72
N VAL A 446 -16.13 3.70 13.91
CA VAL A 446 -17.29 3.15 13.19
C VAL A 446 -17.56 1.72 13.61
N PHE A 447 -16.58 0.81 13.52
CA PHE A 447 -16.83 -0.62 13.76
C PHE A 447 -16.92 -0.96 15.24
N ALA A 448 -15.91 -0.56 16.03
CA ALA A 448 -15.95 -0.73 17.48
C ALA A 448 -16.82 0.33 18.17
N ALA A 449 -17.04 1.47 17.50
CA ALA A 449 -17.74 2.65 18.03
C ALA A 449 -17.26 3.06 19.44
N SER A 450 -15.96 2.87 19.71
CA SER A 450 -15.31 3.15 20.98
C SER A 450 -15.08 4.66 21.17
N ILE A 451 -15.00 5.41 20.07
CA ILE A 451 -14.78 6.86 20.04
C ILE A 451 -15.79 7.54 19.11
N PRO A 452 -16.50 8.62 19.52
CA PRO A 452 -17.48 9.29 18.67
C PRO A 452 -16.88 9.81 17.35
N PRO A 453 -17.47 9.57 16.17
CA PRO A 453 -16.85 9.86 14.86
C PRO A 453 -16.82 11.35 14.48
N TYR A 454 -17.73 12.18 15.02
CA TYR A 454 -17.96 13.57 14.58
C TYR A 454 -17.50 14.60 15.62
N THR A 455 -16.24 14.49 16.03
CA THR A 455 -15.63 15.43 16.98
C THR A 455 -14.12 15.49 16.78
N GLU A 456 -13.54 16.65 17.03
CA GLU A 456 -12.11 16.88 17.09
C GLU A 456 -11.45 16.31 18.36
N LYS A 457 -12.23 16.11 19.43
CA LYS A 457 -11.69 15.77 20.75
C LYS A 457 -10.98 14.41 20.76
N GLY A 458 -9.68 14.43 21.05
CA GLY A 458 -8.86 13.23 21.27
C GLY A 458 -8.44 12.51 19.98
N LYS A 459 -8.76 13.06 18.80
CA LYS A 459 -8.45 12.43 17.52
C LYS A 459 -6.96 12.42 17.23
N GLY A 460 -6.25 13.49 17.59
CA GLY A 460 -4.80 13.54 17.43
C GLY A 460 -4.08 12.39 18.16
N LYS A 461 -4.48 12.13 19.42
CA LYS A 461 -3.93 11.04 20.22
C LYS A 461 -4.31 9.66 19.66
N MET A 462 -5.57 9.45 19.29
CA MET A 462 -6.00 8.16 18.72
C MET A 462 -5.25 7.83 17.43
N VAL A 463 -5.15 8.77 16.50
CA VAL A 463 -4.42 8.57 15.24
C VAL A 463 -2.93 8.31 15.50
N TYR A 464 -2.33 9.01 16.46
CA TYR A 464 -0.96 8.75 16.91
C TYR A 464 -0.78 7.29 17.38
N GLU A 465 -1.62 6.81 18.29
CA GLU A 465 -1.51 5.46 18.86
C GLU A 465 -1.69 4.37 17.79
N LEU A 466 -2.67 4.53 16.90
CA LEU A 466 -2.88 3.64 15.76
C LEU A 466 -1.67 3.63 14.81
N GLN A 467 -1.13 4.81 14.51
CA GLN A 467 0.00 4.93 13.59
C GLN A 467 1.29 4.33 14.15
N VAL A 468 1.56 4.54 15.44
CA VAL A 468 2.71 3.94 16.11
C VAL A 468 2.60 2.43 16.03
N SER A 469 1.44 1.86 16.37
CA SER A 469 1.26 0.41 16.30
C SER A 469 1.48 -0.16 14.90
N ASN A 470 0.90 0.47 13.87
CA ASN A 470 1.08 0.02 12.48
C ASN A 470 2.52 0.18 11.98
N ALA A 471 3.23 1.23 12.43
CA ALA A 471 4.64 1.42 12.09
C ALA A 471 5.52 0.28 12.63
N VAL A 472 5.24 -0.22 13.84
CA VAL A 472 5.91 -1.41 14.40
C VAL A 472 5.56 -2.66 13.58
N LYS A 473 4.26 -2.92 13.41
CA LYS A 473 3.73 -4.09 12.70
C LYS A 473 4.32 -4.23 11.29
N PHE A 474 4.37 -3.12 10.54
CA PHE A 474 4.91 -3.12 9.19
C PHE A 474 6.45 -3.21 9.15
N SER A 475 7.15 -2.76 10.19
CA SER A 475 8.61 -2.96 10.32
C SER A 475 8.97 -4.42 10.65
N LEU A 476 8.08 -5.14 11.34
CA LEU A 476 8.16 -6.58 11.58
C LEU A 476 7.77 -7.43 10.37
N CYS A 477 7.20 -6.82 9.33
CA CYS A 477 6.66 -7.48 8.15
C CYS A 477 5.39 -8.33 8.43
N LEU A 478 4.60 -7.95 9.44
CA LEU A 478 3.34 -8.59 9.76
C LEU A 478 2.18 -8.03 8.93
N CYS A 479 1.26 -8.91 8.53
CA CYS A 479 0.03 -8.54 7.83
C CYS A 479 -0.94 -7.83 8.77
N ASP A 480 -1.64 -6.83 8.24
CA ASP A 480 -2.61 -6.03 9.00
C ASP A 480 -3.82 -6.86 9.49
N PHE A 481 -4.16 -7.93 8.77
CA PHE A 481 -5.28 -8.82 9.09
C PHE A 481 -5.05 -9.77 10.26
N TRP A 482 -3.85 -9.82 10.84
CA TRP A 482 -3.73 -10.30 12.22
C TRP A 482 -4.15 -9.15 13.13
N GLY A 483 -5.45 -8.86 13.20
CA GLY A 483 -5.99 -7.64 13.79
C GLY A 483 -5.62 -7.51 15.26
N THR A 484 -5.74 -8.60 16.01
CA THR A 484 -5.46 -8.72 17.45
C THR A 484 -4.01 -8.43 17.86
N ILE A 485 -3.05 -8.50 16.93
CA ILE A 485 -1.66 -8.11 17.23
C ILE A 485 -1.50 -6.58 17.30
N SER A 486 -2.44 -5.81 16.75
CA SER A 486 -2.40 -4.35 16.76
C SER A 486 -2.57 -3.84 18.19
N GLY A 487 -1.70 -2.92 18.62
CA GLY A 487 -1.58 -2.46 20.01
C GLY A 487 -0.91 -3.45 20.96
N ASN A 488 -0.73 -4.72 20.59
CA ASN A 488 -0.08 -5.74 21.42
C ASN A 488 1.45 -5.73 21.26
N TYR A 489 2.09 -4.68 21.81
CA TYR A 489 3.54 -4.52 21.75
C TYR A 489 4.31 -5.66 22.44
N GLU A 490 3.74 -6.26 23.49
CA GLU A 490 4.38 -7.39 24.16
C GLU A 490 4.35 -8.66 23.31
N GLY A 491 3.24 -8.94 22.61
CA GLY A 491 3.16 -10.02 21.64
C GLY A 491 4.16 -9.82 20.49
N MET A 492 4.27 -8.60 19.96
CA MET A 492 5.29 -8.27 18.96
C MET A 492 6.73 -8.46 19.48
N ALA A 493 6.99 -8.07 20.72
CA ALA A 493 8.28 -8.28 21.38
C ALA A 493 8.57 -9.77 21.62
N GLU A 494 7.56 -10.56 22.00
CA GLU A 494 7.66 -12.01 22.18
C GLU A 494 8.10 -12.69 20.88
N LEU A 495 7.45 -12.37 19.75
CA LEU A 495 7.83 -12.90 18.44
C LEU A 495 9.29 -12.59 18.10
N MET A 496 9.75 -11.38 18.40
CA MET A 496 11.15 -11.00 18.20
C MET A 496 12.09 -11.80 19.10
N ARG A 497 11.80 -11.96 20.39
CA ARG A 497 12.63 -12.77 21.31
C ARG A 497 12.72 -14.22 20.84
N LEU A 498 11.60 -14.81 20.40
CA LEU A 498 11.54 -16.19 19.88
C LEU A 498 12.45 -16.36 18.65
N ILE A 499 12.41 -15.41 17.71
CA ILE A 499 13.14 -15.51 16.45
C ILE A 499 14.61 -15.10 16.58
N THR A 500 14.89 -13.97 17.23
CA THR A 500 16.24 -13.39 17.26
C THR A 500 17.07 -13.88 18.44
N ASN A 501 16.43 -14.34 19.52
CA ASN A 501 17.06 -14.62 20.82
C ASN A 501 17.83 -13.41 21.36
N GLU A 502 17.28 -12.22 21.11
CA GLU A 502 17.71 -10.96 21.71
C GLU A 502 16.59 -10.47 22.62
N ASP A 503 16.94 -9.77 23.69
CA ASP A 503 15.94 -9.13 24.54
C ASP A 503 15.25 -8.00 23.75
N TRP A 504 13.93 -8.04 23.79
CA TRP A 504 13.03 -7.02 23.25
C TRP A 504 11.92 -6.80 24.26
N THR A 505 11.55 -5.55 24.49
CA THR A 505 10.44 -5.17 25.36
C THR A 505 9.32 -4.49 24.60
N ALA A 506 8.12 -4.44 25.18
CA ALA A 506 7.00 -3.67 24.65
C ALA A 506 7.33 -2.17 24.49
N GLU A 507 8.14 -1.59 25.39
CA GLU A 507 8.59 -0.19 25.33
C GLU A 507 9.51 0.02 24.12
N GLU A 508 10.48 -0.86 23.89
CA GLU A 508 11.34 -0.79 22.70
C GLU A 508 10.53 -0.92 21.40
N MET A 509 9.48 -1.76 21.38
CA MET A 509 8.58 -1.85 20.23
C MET A 509 7.86 -0.53 19.98
N PHE A 510 7.27 0.07 21.02
CA PHE A 510 6.64 1.38 20.91
C PHE A 510 7.60 2.44 20.35
N ASP A 511 8.83 2.49 20.88
CA ASP A 511 9.87 3.41 20.43
C ASP A 511 10.25 3.21 18.97
N VAL A 512 10.26 1.97 18.46
CA VAL A 512 10.44 1.69 17.03
C VAL A 512 9.34 2.36 16.21
N GLY A 513 8.08 2.25 16.62
CA GLY A 513 6.97 2.88 15.90
C GLY A 513 7.11 4.40 15.81
N VAL A 514 7.39 5.05 16.95
CA VAL A 514 7.63 6.51 17.01
C VAL A 514 8.80 6.91 16.12
N ARG A 515 9.90 6.16 16.17
CA ARG A 515 11.10 6.43 15.36
C ARG A 515 10.83 6.30 13.86
N VAL A 516 10.06 5.29 13.44
CA VAL A 516 9.70 5.06 12.03
C VAL A 516 8.82 6.18 11.48
N ILE A 517 7.87 6.69 12.26
CA ILE A 517 7.05 7.85 11.87
C ILE A 517 7.95 9.09 11.70
N ASN A 518 8.83 9.34 12.67
CA ASN A 518 9.71 10.50 12.65
C ASN A 518 10.72 10.48 11.49
N ILE A 519 11.33 9.34 11.15
CA ILE A 519 12.25 9.27 9.99
C ILE A 519 11.50 9.46 8.66
N GLY A 520 10.26 8.99 8.58
CA GLY A 520 9.38 9.27 7.45
C GLY A 520 9.08 10.76 7.30
N ARG A 521 8.74 11.42 8.42
CA ARG A 521 8.52 12.87 8.43
C ARG A 521 9.81 13.65 8.13
N ALA A 522 10.96 13.21 8.64
CA ALA A 522 12.26 13.80 8.35
C ALA A 522 12.57 13.79 6.85
N PHE A 523 12.35 12.63 6.20
CA PHE A 523 12.50 12.51 4.75
C PHE A 523 11.60 13.51 4.03
N ASN A 524 10.32 13.55 4.38
CA ASN A 524 9.37 14.43 3.70
C ASN A 524 9.69 15.92 3.95
N GLN A 525 10.08 16.30 5.16
CA GLN A 525 10.50 17.66 5.48
C GLN A 525 11.73 18.07 4.68
N ARG A 526 12.70 17.16 4.53
CA ARG A 526 13.88 17.36 3.67
C ARG A 526 13.49 17.58 2.20
N GLU A 527 12.40 16.97 1.74
CA GLU A 527 11.83 17.19 0.40
C GLU A 527 10.84 18.38 0.32
N GLY A 528 10.67 19.14 1.41
CA GLY A 528 9.87 20.38 1.43
C GLY A 528 8.45 20.26 2.00
N PHE A 529 8.09 19.11 2.58
CA PHE A 529 6.76 18.92 3.16
C PHE A 529 6.67 19.49 4.59
N ASN A 530 5.52 20.06 4.90
CA ASN A 530 5.20 20.71 6.18
C ASN A 530 3.67 20.74 6.35
N ARG A 531 3.15 21.48 7.33
CA ARG A 531 1.70 21.61 7.60
C ARG A 531 0.87 21.98 6.37
N ALA A 532 1.39 22.80 5.44
CA ALA A 532 0.64 23.20 4.25
C ALA A 532 0.28 22.00 3.34
N HIS A 533 0.90 20.85 3.56
CA HIS A 533 0.66 19.60 2.83
C HIS A 533 -0.15 18.58 3.64
N ASP A 534 -0.39 18.82 4.93
CA ASP A 534 -1.24 17.99 5.79
C ASP A 534 -2.65 18.59 5.80
N THR A 535 -3.35 18.44 4.68
CA THR A 535 -4.66 19.08 4.42
C THR A 535 -5.70 18.06 3.99
N ILE A 536 -6.95 18.51 3.86
CA ILE A 536 -8.06 17.73 3.31
C ILE A 536 -8.69 18.44 2.09
N PRO A 537 -9.25 17.71 1.12
CA PRO A 537 -9.98 18.29 0.00
C PRO A 537 -11.09 19.25 0.43
N LYS A 538 -11.27 20.34 -0.31
CA LYS A 538 -12.26 21.39 0.03
C LYS A 538 -13.69 20.85 0.08
N ARG A 539 -14.03 19.84 -0.72
CA ARG A 539 -15.31 19.12 -0.66
C ARG A 539 -15.68 18.72 0.76
N LEU A 540 -14.75 18.14 1.51
CA LEU A 540 -15.01 17.64 2.87
C LEU A 540 -15.39 18.75 3.86
N VAL A 541 -14.92 19.97 3.59
CA VAL A 541 -15.16 21.16 4.41
C VAL A 541 -16.42 21.91 3.97
N LYS A 542 -16.62 22.04 2.66
CA LYS A 542 -17.67 22.89 2.08
C LYS A 542 -19.00 22.17 1.89
N GLU A 543 -18.97 20.88 1.58
CA GLU A 543 -20.13 20.10 1.16
C GLU A 543 -20.53 19.13 2.27
N ALA A 544 -21.76 19.29 2.77
CA ALA A 544 -22.36 18.26 3.61
C ALA A 544 -22.52 16.97 2.79
N LEU A 545 -22.20 15.84 3.41
CA LEU A 545 -22.29 14.53 2.79
C LEU A 545 -23.74 14.26 2.38
N GLY A 546 -23.96 14.05 1.08
CA GLY A 546 -25.26 13.62 0.56
C GLY A 546 -25.54 12.15 0.83
N GLY A 547 -26.73 11.69 0.49
CA GLY A 547 -27.16 10.30 0.66
C GLY A 547 -27.96 10.08 1.94
N GLU A 548 -27.99 8.82 2.37
CA GLU A 548 -28.68 8.35 3.58
C GLU A 548 -27.67 7.68 4.52
N GLY A 549 -28.09 7.28 5.73
CA GLY A 549 -27.24 6.59 6.69
C GLY A 549 -26.61 7.49 7.76
N PRO A 550 -25.79 6.93 8.67
CA PRO A 550 -25.33 7.61 9.88
C PRO A 550 -24.52 8.89 9.64
N ALA A 551 -23.73 8.92 8.55
CA ALA A 551 -22.88 10.05 8.19
C ALA A 551 -23.58 11.11 7.33
N ALA A 552 -24.84 10.89 6.93
CA ALA A 552 -25.55 11.83 6.07
C ALA A 552 -25.65 13.23 6.73
N GLY A 553 -25.36 14.27 5.96
CA GLY A 553 -25.34 15.66 6.42
C GLY A 553 -24.06 16.08 7.15
N GLN A 554 -23.12 15.16 7.41
CA GLN A 554 -21.85 15.51 8.03
C GLN A 554 -20.93 16.27 7.07
N ARG A 555 -20.14 17.18 7.63
CA ARG A 555 -18.98 17.82 6.99
C ARG A 555 -17.91 18.00 8.06
N ILE A 556 -16.68 18.26 7.66
CA ILE A 556 -15.57 18.51 8.60
C ILE A 556 -15.28 20.01 8.62
N PRO A 557 -15.70 20.77 9.65
CA PRO A 557 -15.35 22.18 9.74
C PRO A 557 -13.83 22.36 9.75
N GLN A 558 -13.32 23.37 9.03
CA GLN A 558 -11.87 23.62 8.93
C GLN A 558 -11.22 23.77 10.32
N GLU A 559 -11.86 24.51 11.23
CA GLU A 559 -11.36 24.74 12.59
C GLU A 559 -11.26 23.43 13.38
N ALA A 560 -12.21 22.50 13.20
CA ALA A 560 -12.17 21.19 13.84
C ALA A 560 -11.04 20.33 13.28
N PHE A 561 -10.80 20.37 11.96
CA PHE A 561 -9.68 19.69 11.34
C PHE A 561 -8.32 20.24 11.80
N ASP A 562 -8.18 21.57 11.85
CA ASP A 562 -6.96 22.23 12.31
C ASP A 562 -6.65 21.90 13.78
N ASP A 563 -7.67 21.79 14.64
CA ASP A 563 -7.53 21.35 16.03
C ASP A 563 -7.07 19.89 16.14
N MET A 564 -7.67 18.97 15.37
CA MET A 564 -7.21 17.58 15.32
C MET A 564 -5.74 17.47 14.88
N LEU A 565 -5.33 18.27 13.91
CA LEU A 565 -3.96 18.32 13.42
C LEU A 565 -2.98 18.89 14.46
N ASP A 566 -3.39 19.94 15.18
CA ASP A 566 -2.60 20.52 16.27
C ASP A 566 -2.42 19.52 17.42
N GLN A 567 -3.49 18.81 17.81
CA GLN A 567 -3.39 17.73 18.81
C GLN A 567 -2.39 16.66 18.38
N TYR A 568 -2.41 16.26 17.10
CA TYR A 568 -1.48 15.25 16.58
C TYR A 568 -0.03 15.74 16.63
N TYR A 569 0.25 16.98 16.21
CA TYR A 569 1.59 17.55 16.31
C TYR A 569 2.06 17.67 17.75
N GLU A 570 1.19 18.05 18.69
CA GLU A 570 1.52 18.13 20.10
C GLU A 570 1.94 16.77 20.67
N VAL A 571 1.17 15.70 20.43
CA VAL A 571 1.52 14.37 20.94
C VAL A 571 2.78 13.79 20.29
N MET A 572 3.07 14.17 19.04
CA MET A 572 4.31 13.80 18.36
C MET A 572 5.53 14.61 18.82
N GLY A 573 5.33 15.73 19.53
CA GLY A 573 6.39 16.67 19.85
C GLY A 573 6.90 17.46 18.63
N TRP A 574 6.04 17.67 17.62
CA TRP A 574 6.36 18.42 16.41
C TRP A 574 6.05 19.91 16.57
N ASN A 575 6.65 20.73 15.71
CA ASN A 575 6.32 22.14 15.62
C ASN A 575 4.93 22.34 15.01
N ARG A 576 4.29 23.47 15.33
CA ARG A 576 2.96 23.81 14.78
C ARG A 576 2.93 23.98 13.26
N ASP A 577 4.07 24.28 12.65
CA ASP A 577 4.24 24.32 11.19
C ASP A 577 4.38 22.91 10.57
N GLY A 578 4.23 21.86 11.37
CA GLY A 578 4.32 20.46 10.98
C GLY A 578 5.74 19.96 10.79
N THR A 579 6.77 20.77 11.03
CA THR A 579 8.16 20.29 10.99
C THR A 579 8.53 19.58 12.28
N ILE A 580 9.48 18.65 12.19
CA ILE A 580 10.07 18.00 13.36
C ILE A 580 11.26 18.82 13.87
N PRO A 581 11.43 18.99 15.19
CA PRO A 581 12.60 19.63 15.78
C PRO A 581 13.92 18.93 15.41
N GLU A 582 14.99 19.71 15.32
CA GLU A 582 16.33 19.21 14.99
C GLU A 582 16.85 18.19 16.02
N GLU A 583 16.49 18.32 17.30
CA GLU A 583 16.89 17.34 18.31
C GLU A 583 16.27 15.96 18.06
N ILE A 584 15.02 15.94 17.56
CA ILE A 584 14.37 14.69 17.15
C ILE A 584 15.13 14.11 15.96
N ILE A 585 15.43 14.88 14.91
CA ILE A 585 16.17 14.42 13.73
C ILE A 585 17.50 13.78 14.14
N GLN A 586 18.28 14.47 14.99
CA GLN A 586 19.58 13.98 15.43
C GLN A 586 19.49 12.67 16.22
N SER A 587 18.39 12.43 16.94
CA SER A 587 18.16 11.18 17.66
C SER A 587 17.87 9.98 16.74
N LEU A 588 17.43 10.24 15.49
CA LEU A 588 17.12 9.21 14.49
C LEU A 588 18.37 8.65 13.81
N LEU A 589 19.41 9.47 13.69
CA LEU A 589 20.67 9.17 13.01
C LEU A 589 21.58 8.32 13.91
#